data_AF-A0A660R148-F1
#
_entry.id   AF-A0A660R148-F1
#
_cell.length_a   1.000
_cell.length_b   1.000
_cell.length_c   1.000
_cell.angle_alpha   90.00
_cell.angle_beta   90.00
_cell.angle_gamma   90.00
#
_symmetry.space_group_name_H-M   'P 1'
#
loop_
_entity.id
_entity.type
_entity.pdbx_description
1 polymer ?
#
loop_
_entity_poly.entity_id
_entity_poly.type
_entity_poly.pdbx_seq_one_letter_code
_entity_poly.pdbx_strand_id
1 'polypeptide(L)'
;MSPVRGNGEASMSPVRIIAEEWRRCGELRDDVFPGESVVMPDHFHGLIEIRKGASELGHVIGAFKAAVSRRIRRGDTHVALPSQGDMRIWHRNYYEMIVRTPEAERAIVEYIQMNPWRCVQNFGGGLRGMGNPALWNAGKLGVLCSRNASRPKSIPRAAVYLGGFHSPMEKEILGKLLEHKCSIIWCPAWGLEGAACMSRGERATCMSRGERATCMSPVREALEENRMLILEMRNRAGDLAAAEQRNRFVLEHADGLWLPHVAPGGMLDRLIRELGAEGKIKS
;
A
#
# COMPACT_ATOMS: atom_id res chain seq x y z
N MET A 1 -9.64 13.10 34.06
CA MET A 1 -9.06 14.06 33.09
C MET A 1 -7.58 13.73 32.95
N SER A 2 -7.22 13.00 31.89
CA SER A 2 -5.81 12.70 31.60
C SER A 2 -5.21 13.84 30.77
N PRO A 3 -3.97 14.27 31.01
CA PRO A 3 -3.42 15.44 30.36
C PRO A 3 -3.13 15.12 28.90
N VAL A 4 -3.69 15.93 28.00
CA VAL A 4 -3.31 16.00 26.60
C VAL A 4 -1.86 16.47 26.57
N ARG A 5 -0.92 15.56 26.30
CA ARG A 5 0.46 15.93 26.03
C ARG A 5 0.52 16.52 24.62
N GLY A 6 0.66 17.85 24.58
CA GLY A 6 1.16 18.55 23.41
C GLY A 6 2.64 18.21 23.20
N ASN A 7 2.94 17.64 22.04
CA ASN A 7 4.15 17.89 21.26
C ASN A 7 3.88 17.28 19.88
N GLY A 8 4.20 18.03 18.82
CA GLY A 8 4.06 17.61 17.43
C GLY A 8 5.05 16.51 17.02
N GLU A 9 5.15 15.42 17.77
CA GLU A 9 5.79 14.20 17.32
C GLU A 9 4.81 13.51 16.37
N ALA A 10 5.12 13.55 15.06
CA ALA A 10 4.33 12.90 14.04
C ALA A 10 4.13 11.42 14.41
N SER A 11 2.88 11.06 14.71
CA SER A 11 2.50 9.68 15.01
C SER A 11 2.95 8.74 13.88
N MET A 12 3.86 7.82 14.16
CA MET A 12 4.49 6.98 13.12
C MET A 12 3.65 5.75 12.79
N SER A 13 3.81 5.20 11.58
CA SER A 13 3.22 3.90 11.27
C SER A 13 4.00 2.77 11.97
N PRO A 14 3.35 1.65 12.33
CA PRO A 14 4.06 0.48 12.86
C PRO A 14 5.17 -0.02 11.93
N VAL A 15 4.97 0.07 10.61
CA VAL A 15 5.98 -0.28 9.59
C VAL A 15 7.23 0.58 9.74
N ARG A 16 7.05 1.89 9.94
CA ARG A 16 8.18 2.81 10.14
C ARG A 16 8.92 2.54 11.43
N ILE A 17 8.20 2.25 12.53
CA ILE A 17 8.81 1.86 13.80
C ILE A 17 9.67 0.60 13.62
N ILE A 18 9.13 -0.42 12.94
CA ILE A 18 9.88 -1.66 12.65
C ILE A 18 11.14 -1.36 11.84
N ALA A 19 11.04 -0.58 10.76
CA ALA A 19 12.16 -0.23 9.90
C ALA A 19 13.25 0.61 10.61
N GLU A 20 12.85 1.50 11.52
CA GLU A 20 13.78 2.29 12.33
C GLU A 20 14.50 1.42 13.36
N GLU A 21 13.76 0.58 14.11
CA GLU A 21 14.37 -0.32 15.09
C GLU A 21 15.26 -1.38 14.44
N TRP A 22 14.95 -1.80 13.21
CA TRP A 22 15.80 -2.72 12.46
C TRP A 22 17.17 -2.10 12.16
N ARG A 23 17.19 -0.85 11.66
CA ARG A 23 18.43 -0.09 11.43
C ARG A 23 19.22 0.11 12.72
N ARG A 24 18.51 0.41 13.81
CA ARG A 24 19.10 0.64 15.14
C ARG A 24 19.86 -0.57 15.70
N CYS A 25 19.58 -1.79 15.23
CA CYS A 25 20.35 -2.96 15.63
C CYS A 25 21.85 -2.81 15.40
N GLY A 26 22.27 -2.15 14.31
CA GLY A 26 23.68 -1.89 14.00
C GLY A 26 24.24 -0.62 14.63
N GLU A 27 23.39 0.30 15.10
CA GLU A 27 23.83 1.46 15.89
C GLU A 27 24.21 1.06 17.32
N LEU A 28 23.65 -0.04 17.82
CA LEU A 28 23.85 -0.52 19.20
C LEU A 28 25.04 -1.50 19.34
N ARG A 29 25.53 -2.05 18.22
CA ARG A 29 26.46 -3.18 18.20
C ARG A 29 27.40 -3.06 17.00
N ASP A 30 28.69 -2.98 17.26
CA ASP A 30 29.71 -2.83 16.22
C ASP A 30 29.90 -4.07 15.35
N ASP A 31 29.39 -5.23 15.80
CA ASP A 31 29.46 -6.51 15.09
C ASP A 31 28.16 -6.90 14.37
N VAL A 32 27.15 -6.03 14.36
CA VAL A 32 25.85 -6.27 13.71
C VAL A 32 25.60 -5.26 12.60
N PHE A 33 25.29 -5.76 11.40
CA PHE A 33 25.05 -4.95 10.20
C PHE A 33 23.68 -5.33 9.62
N PRO A 34 22.61 -4.59 9.99
CA PRO A 34 21.28 -4.79 9.42
C PRO A 34 21.28 -4.37 7.94
N GLY A 35 20.88 -5.29 7.07
CA GLY A 35 20.65 -5.06 5.66
C GLY A 35 19.19 -4.76 5.36
N GLU A 36 18.81 -5.05 4.11
CA GLU A 36 17.45 -4.83 3.59
C GLU A 36 16.37 -5.53 4.42
N SER A 37 15.20 -4.89 4.54
CA SER A 37 14.08 -5.45 5.28
C SER A 37 12.74 -5.04 4.68
N VAL A 38 11.72 -5.86 4.92
CA VAL A 38 10.34 -5.59 4.54
C VAL A 38 9.37 -6.12 5.59
N VAL A 39 8.37 -5.31 5.90
CA VAL A 39 7.18 -5.74 6.66
C VAL A 39 6.13 -6.24 5.66
N MET A 40 5.80 -7.52 5.76
CA MET A 40 4.69 -8.15 5.05
C MET A 40 3.43 -8.10 5.94
N PRO A 41 2.22 -8.31 5.38
CA PRO A 41 0.98 -8.26 6.16
C PRO A 41 0.94 -9.21 7.37
N ASP A 42 1.62 -10.34 7.30
CA ASP A 42 1.64 -11.41 8.31
C ASP A 42 3.03 -11.71 8.90
N HIS A 43 4.12 -11.26 8.27
CA HIS A 43 5.49 -11.52 8.75
C HIS A 43 6.48 -10.39 8.39
N PHE A 44 7.70 -10.50 8.91
CA PHE A 44 8.79 -9.57 8.63
C PHE A 44 9.97 -10.35 8.03
N HIS A 45 10.53 -9.83 6.94
CA HIS A 45 11.81 -10.30 6.40
C HIS A 45 12.89 -9.26 6.67
N GLY A 46 14.05 -9.72 7.09
CA GLY A 46 15.23 -8.87 7.25
C GLY A 46 16.48 -9.66 6.94
N LEU A 47 17.42 -9.03 6.23
CA LEU A 47 18.77 -9.53 6.03
C LEU A 47 19.66 -8.92 7.11
N ILE A 48 20.46 -9.73 7.79
CA ILE A 48 21.38 -9.26 8.83
C ILE A 48 22.72 -9.99 8.70
N GLU A 49 23.81 -9.23 8.69
CA GLU A 49 25.15 -9.76 8.82
C GLU A 49 25.58 -9.58 10.28
N ILE A 50 26.03 -10.67 10.91
CA ILE A 50 26.61 -10.64 12.24
C ILE A 50 28.04 -11.14 12.09
N ARG A 51 29.00 -10.24 12.33
CA ARG A 51 30.42 -10.58 12.31
C ARG A 51 30.80 -11.28 13.60
N LYS A 52 31.95 -11.96 13.59
CA LYS A 52 32.46 -12.62 14.79
C LYS A 52 32.65 -11.59 15.90
N GLY A 53 31.94 -11.76 17.00
CA GLY A 53 31.91 -10.83 18.11
C GLY A 53 31.12 -11.36 19.30
N ALA A 54 30.56 -10.46 20.11
CA ALA A 54 29.78 -10.81 21.30
C ALA A 54 28.28 -11.01 20.99
N SER A 55 27.84 -10.64 19.80
CA SER A 55 26.43 -10.68 19.42
C SER A 55 26.01 -12.07 18.92
N GLU A 56 25.01 -12.63 19.58
CA GLU A 56 24.29 -13.82 19.12
C GLU A 56 22.99 -13.41 18.41
N LEU A 57 22.66 -14.10 17.32
CA LEU A 57 21.46 -13.80 16.52
C LEU A 57 20.19 -13.76 17.37
N GLY A 58 19.99 -14.75 18.24
CA GLY A 58 18.82 -14.81 19.13
C GLY A 58 18.72 -13.61 20.07
N HIS A 59 19.85 -13.13 20.59
CA HIS A 59 19.89 -11.94 21.45
C HIS A 59 19.55 -10.67 20.66
N VAL A 60 20.11 -10.52 19.45
CA VAL A 60 19.83 -9.38 18.57
C VAL A 60 18.35 -9.31 18.20
N ILE A 61 17.78 -10.44 17.73
CA ILE A 61 16.36 -10.51 17.34
C ILE A 61 15.44 -10.34 18.56
N GLY A 62 15.81 -10.87 19.72
CA GLY A 62 15.07 -10.66 20.97
C GLY A 62 15.00 -9.19 21.37
N ALA A 63 16.14 -8.50 21.33
CA ALA A 63 16.23 -7.07 21.62
C ALA A 63 15.42 -6.23 20.62
N PHE A 64 15.52 -6.53 19.33
CA PHE A 64 14.74 -5.90 18.26
C PHE A 64 13.23 -6.03 18.50
N LYS A 65 12.73 -7.26 18.69
CA LYS A 65 11.30 -7.53 18.95
C LYS A 65 10.81 -6.76 20.17
N ALA A 66 11.59 -6.75 21.25
CA ALA A 66 11.25 -6.03 22.48
C ALA A 66 11.20 -4.50 22.29
N ALA A 67 12.14 -3.94 21.52
CA ALA A 67 12.20 -2.50 21.25
C ALA A 67 10.99 -2.03 20.43
N VAL A 68 10.65 -2.73 19.35
CA VAL A 68 9.45 -2.46 18.54
C VAL A 68 8.19 -2.55 19.39
N SER A 69 8.01 -3.63 20.16
CA SER A 69 6.82 -3.77 21.00
C SER A 69 6.71 -2.69 22.08
N ARG A 70 7.83 -2.17 22.57
CA ARG A 70 7.84 -1.05 23.52
C ARG A 70 7.37 0.26 22.88
N ARG A 71 7.86 0.60 21.67
CA ARG A 71 7.45 1.81 20.95
C ARG A 71 5.97 1.76 20.55
N ILE A 72 5.50 0.61 20.09
CA ILE A 72 4.08 0.42 19.76
C ILE A 72 3.20 0.59 21.00
N ARG A 73 3.55 -0.05 22.13
CA ARG A 73 2.79 0.06 23.39
C ARG A 73 2.83 1.44 24.05
N ARG A 74 3.89 2.20 23.82
CA ARG A 74 4.03 3.58 24.32
C ARG A 74 3.06 4.57 23.64
N GLY A 75 2.47 4.19 22.51
CA GLY A 75 1.56 5.05 21.76
C GLY A 75 2.26 5.91 20.72
N ASP A 76 3.48 5.54 20.29
CA ASP A 76 4.20 6.24 19.21
C ASP A 76 3.52 6.06 17.82
N THR A 77 2.40 5.33 17.78
CA THR A 77 1.66 4.94 16.58
C THR A 77 0.20 5.43 16.62
N HIS A 78 -0.37 5.71 15.44
CA HIS A 78 -1.76 6.17 15.31
C HIS A 78 -2.77 5.01 15.35
N VAL A 79 -2.30 3.77 15.47
CA VAL A 79 -3.16 2.59 15.57
C VAL A 79 -3.76 2.53 16.97
N ALA A 80 -5.10 2.58 17.05
CA ALA A 80 -5.82 2.36 18.30
C ALA A 80 -5.51 0.95 18.82
N LEU A 81 -4.83 0.86 19.95
CA LEU A 81 -4.61 -0.40 20.63
C LEU A 81 -5.94 -0.87 21.26
N PRO A 82 -6.29 -2.17 21.17
CA PRO A 82 -7.46 -2.69 21.87
C PRO A 82 -7.37 -2.37 23.36
N SER A 83 -8.47 -1.89 23.95
CA SER A 83 -8.49 -1.32 25.30
C SER A 83 -8.21 -2.32 26.44
N GLN A 84 -8.11 -3.62 26.13
CA GLN A 84 -7.82 -4.70 27.05
C GLN A 84 -7.12 -5.82 26.25
N GLY A 85 -5.95 -6.27 26.71
CA GLY A 85 -5.38 -7.55 26.26
C GLY A 85 -3.99 -7.48 25.63
N ASP A 86 -3.16 -8.42 26.05
CA ASP A 86 -1.76 -8.64 25.68
C ASP A 86 -1.60 -8.80 24.15
N MET A 87 -1.46 -7.69 23.42
CA MET A 87 -1.32 -7.72 21.96
C MET A 87 -0.01 -8.40 21.59
N ARG A 88 -0.11 -9.64 21.13
CA ARG A 88 1.04 -10.45 20.74
C ARG A 88 1.45 -10.11 19.31
N ILE A 89 2.31 -9.11 19.19
CA ILE A 89 2.87 -8.62 17.91
C ILE A 89 3.73 -9.70 17.23
N TRP A 90 4.44 -10.52 18.02
CA TRP A 90 5.43 -11.46 17.50
C TRP A 90 5.06 -12.92 17.74
N HIS A 91 5.31 -13.75 16.73
CA HIS A 91 5.45 -15.20 16.92
C HIS A 91 6.65 -15.50 17.84
N ARG A 92 6.57 -16.62 18.58
CA ARG A 92 7.60 -17.03 19.58
C ARG A 92 8.96 -17.22 18.92
N ASN A 93 8.98 -17.95 17.80
CA ASN A 93 10.19 -18.24 17.03
C ASN A 93 10.31 -17.32 15.81
N TYR A 94 11.41 -17.45 15.08
CA TYR A 94 11.64 -16.84 13.78
C TYR A 94 12.33 -17.88 12.88
N TYR A 95 12.12 -17.76 11.57
CA TYR A 95 12.82 -18.58 10.59
C TYR A 95 14.12 -17.88 10.22
N GLU A 96 15.22 -18.62 10.22
CA GLU A 96 16.56 -18.12 9.86
C GLU A 96 17.16 -19.00 8.77
N MET A 97 17.92 -18.38 7.86
CA MET A 97 18.68 -19.05 6.82
C MET A 97 20.03 -18.36 6.69
N ILE A 98 21.11 -19.14 6.72
CA ILE A 98 22.47 -18.62 6.53
C ILE A 98 22.70 -18.38 5.03
N VAL A 99 22.95 -17.13 4.67
CA VAL A 99 23.35 -16.73 3.32
C VAL A 99 24.84 -16.98 3.15
N ARG A 100 25.22 -17.82 2.18
CA ARG A 100 26.60 -18.30 2.01
C ARG A 100 27.29 -17.79 0.74
N THR A 101 26.52 -17.26 -0.21
CA THR A 101 27.06 -16.82 -1.49
C THR A 101 26.55 -15.42 -1.85
N PRO A 102 27.36 -14.60 -2.55
CA PRO A 102 26.92 -13.30 -3.05
C PRO A 102 25.69 -13.40 -3.97
N GLU A 103 25.55 -14.50 -4.72
CA GLU A 103 24.39 -14.75 -5.57
C GLU A 103 23.12 -14.94 -4.76
N ALA A 104 23.19 -15.71 -3.67
CA ALA A 104 22.07 -15.93 -2.77
C ALA A 104 21.69 -14.65 -2.04
N GLU A 105 22.69 -13.86 -1.61
CA GLU A 105 22.46 -12.55 -1.00
C GLU A 105 21.72 -11.61 -1.95
N ARG A 106 22.19 -11.47 -3.20
CA ARG A 106 21.52 -10.66 -4.22
C ARG A 106 20.08 -11.12 -4.48
N ALA A 107 19.85 -12.43 -4.54
CA ALA A 107 18.51 -12.97 -4.73
C ALA A 107 17.58 -12.69 -3.54
N ILE A 108 18.10 -12.73 -2.31
CA ILE A 108 17.33 -12.42 -1.09
C ILE A 108 17.06 -10.92 -1.00
N VAL A 109 18.04 -10.08 -1.31
CA VAL A 109 17.87 -8.61 -1.39
C VAL A 109 16.80 -8.27 -2.43
N GLU A 110 16.90 -8.84 -3.63
CA GLU A 110 15.88 -8.66 -4.67
C GLU A 110 14.52 -9.16 -4.19
N TYR A 111 14.46 -10.33 -3.54
CA TYR A 111 13.21 -10.84 -2.97
C TYR A 111 12.62 -9.87 -1.93
N ILE A 112 13.39 -9.41 -0.95
CA ILE A 112 12.97 -8.45 0.09
C ILE A 112 12.46 -7.15 -0.54
N GLN A 113 13.19 -6.60 -1.51
CA GLN A 113 12.81 -5.36 -2.20
C GLN A 113 11.55 -5.56 -3.08
N MET A 114 11.41 -6.74 -3.69
CA MET A 114 10.30 -7.07 -4.60
C MET A 114 9.07 -7.62 -3.88
N ASN A 115 9.18 -8.10 -2.65
CA ASN A 115 8.09 -8.74 -1.90
C ASN A 115 6.89 -7.85 -1.61
N PRO A 116 7.03 -6.56 -1.24
CA PRO A 116 5.89 -5.66 -1.17
C PRO A 116 5.04 -5.67 -2.45
N TRP A 117 5.71 -5.97 -3.58
CA TRP A 117 5.16 -5.96 -4.93
C TRP A 117 4.77 -7.36 -5.44
N ARG A 118 5.33 -8.43 -4.87
CA ARG A 118 5.03 -9.83 -5.19
C ARG A 118 3.97 -10.47 -4.30
N CYS A 119 3.64 -9.88 -3.15
CA CYS A 119 2.61 -10.41 -2.25
C CYS A 119 1.21 -10.18 -2.82
N VAL A 120 0.86 -11.03 -3.78
CA VAL A 120 -0.46 -11.08 -4.36
C VAL A 120 -1.38 -11.88 -3.45
N GLN A 121 -2.28 -11.18 -2.77
CA GLN A 121 -3.32 -11.75 -1.94
C GLN A 121 -4.54 -12.07 -2.80
N ASN A 122 -5.25 -13.14 -2.44
CA ASN A 122 -6.51 -13.52 -3.05
C ASN A 122 -7.67 -13.01 -2.18
N PHE A 123 -8.57 -12.21 -2.76
CA PHE A 123 -9.72 -11.61 -2.08
C PHE A 123 -11.02 -12.41 -2.31
N GLY A 124 -10.92 -13.64 -2.80
CA GLY A 124 -12.08 -14.45 -3.24
C GLY A 124 -12.54 -14.08 -4.65
N GLY A 125 -13.38 -14.93 -5.26
CA GLY A 125 -13.89 -14.68 -6.61
C GLY A 125 -12.80 -14.49 -7.68
N GLY A 126 -11.61 -15.06 -7.47
CA GLY A 126 -10.43 -14.89 -8.35
C GLY A 126 -9.90 -13.45 -8.42
N LEU A 127 -10.26 -12.57 -7.48
CA LEU A 127 -9.69 -11.22 -7.35
C LEU A 127 -8.34 -11.32 -6.65
N ARG A 128 -7.32 -10.72 -7.26
CA ARG A 128 -5.94 -10.71 -6.78
C ARG A 128 -5.50 -9.27 -6.51
N GLY A 129 -4.62 -9.05 -5.56
CA GLY A 129 -4.09 -7.70 -5.31
C GLY A 129 -2.91 -7.64 -4.36
N MET A 130 -2.19 -6.52 -4.31
CA MET A 130 -1.00 -6.29 -3.49
C MET A 130 -1.15 -5.03 -2.62
N GLY A 131 -0.50 -4.97 -1.47
CA GLY A 131 -0.60 -3.87 -0.51
C GLY A 131 -1.50 -4.20 0.68
N ASN A 132 -2.18 -3.20 1.25
CA ASN A 132 -2.95 -3.34 2.49
C ASN A 132 -4.33 -3.99 2.26
N PRO A 133 -4.54 -5.26 2.65
CA PRO A 133 -5.83 -5.94 2.45
C PRO A 133 -6.95 -5.37 3.33
N ALA A 134 -6.62 -4.73 4.46
CA ALA A 134 -7.62 -4.16 5.37
C ALA A 134 -8.44 -3.04 4.69
N LEU A 135 -7.87 -2.39 3.68
CA LEU A 135 -8.57 -1.36 2.90
C LEU A 135 -9.78 -1.94 2.16
N TRP A 136 -9.74 -3.20 1.76
CA TRP A 136 -10.85 -3.85 1.06
C TRP A 136 -12.12 -3.91 1.92
N ASN A 137 -11.97 -4.14 3.21
CA ASN A 137 -13.07 -4.26 4.17
C ASN A 137 -13.53 -2.90 4.74
N ALA A 138 -12.85 -1.80 4.40
CA ALA A 138 -13.22 -0.46 4.84
C ALA A 138 -14.33 0.16 3.96
N GLY A 139 -14.94 1.25 4.42
CA GLY A 139 -15.90 2.02 3.62
C GLY A 139 -15.22 2.72 2.44
N LYS A 140 -15.61 2.36 1.22
CA LYS A 140 -14.99 2.77 -0.05
C LYS A 140 -15.82 3.83 -0.77
N LEU A 141 -15.18 4.95 -1.10
CA LEU A 141 -15.71 5.95 -2.01
C LEU A 141 -15.16 5.68 -3.41
N GLY A 142 -16.02 5.24 -4.33
CA GLY A 142 -15.69 5.03 -5.73
C GLY A 142 -15.46 6.35 -6.45
N VAL A 143 -14.32 6.50 -7.12
CA VAL A 143 -13.97 7.67 -7.92
C VAL A 143 -14.00 7.27 -9.39
N LEU A 144 -14.97 7.83 -10.12
CA LEU A 144 -15.11 7.61 -11.57
C LEU A 144 -15.37 8.93 -12.25
N CYS A 145 -14.74 9.14 -13.40
CA CYS A 145 -14.86 10.39 -14.13
C CYS A 145 -14.91 10.19 -15.64
N SER A 146 -15.85 10.86 -16.30
CA SER A 146 -15.85 10.95 -17.76
C SER A 146 -14.68 11.82 -18.26
N ARG A 147 -14.22 11.56 -19.50
CA ARG A 147 -12.98 12.12 -20.09
C ARG A 147 -12.89 13.66 -20.08
N ASN A 148 -14.01 14.38 -20.16
CA ASN A 148 -14.06 15.85 -20.33
C ASN A 148 -14.49 16.62 -19.07
N ALA A 149 -14.08 16.14 -17.90
CA ALA A 149 -14.45 16.77 -16.63
C ALA A 149 -13.75 18.11 -16.40
N SER A 150 -14.48 19.05 -15.80
CA SER A 150 -13.87 20.22 -15.17
C SER A 150 -13.18 19.81 -13.85
N ARG A 151 -12.13 20.54 -13.47
CA ARG A 151 -11.37 20.23 -12.24
C ARG A 151 -12.27 20.36 -11.01
N PRO A 152 -12.33 19.33 -10.13
CA PRO A 152 -13.14 19.42 -8.93
C PRO A 152 -12.59 20.48 -7.98
N LYS A 153 -13.49 21.28 -7.38
CA LYS A 153 -13.14 22.35 -6.43
C LYS A 153 -12.62 21.80 -5.10
N SER A 154 -13.08 20.63 -4.67
CA SER A 154 -12.66 19.97 -3.44
C SER A 154 -12.80 18.45 -3.57
N ILE A 155 -12.02 17.70 -2.80
CA ILE A 155 -12.09 16.23 -2.72
C ILE A 155 -12.92 15.88 -1.48
N PRO A 156 -14.03 15.13 -1.62
CA PRO A 156 -14.86 14.73 -0.48
C PRO A 156 -14.07 13.78 0.42
N ARG A 157 -14.14 13.98 1.75
CA ARG A 157 -13.42 13.15 2.71
C ARG A 157 -14.01 11.73 2.75
N ALA A 158 -13.17 10.74 2.47
CA ALA A 158 -13.50 9.32 2.58
C ALA A 158 -12.47 8.56 3.42
N ALA A 159 -12.86 7.40 3.94
CA ALA A 159 -11.93 6.48 4.61
C ALA A 159 -10.97 5.85 3.59
N VAL A 160 -11.51 5.39 2.46
CA VAL A 160 -10.74 4.79 1.35
C VAL A 160 -11.33 5.24 0.02
N TYR A 161 -10.46 5.60 -0.94
CA TYR A 161 -10.86 5.92 -2.31
C TYR A 161 -10.60 4.73 -3.23
N LEU A 162 -11.59 4.31 -4.01
CA LEU A 162 -11.52 3.18 -4.93
C LEU A 162 -11.63 3.69 -6.37
N GLY A 163 -10.66 3.39 -7.24
CA GLY A 163 -10.74 3.83 -8.64
C GLY A 163 -9.72 3.18 -9.57
N GLY A 164 -9.98 3.28 -10.88
CA GLY A 164 -9.02 2.86 -11.92
C GLY A 164 -7.96 3.92 -12.21
N PHE A 165 -8.26 5.19 -11.97
CA PHE A 165 -7.38 6.34 -12.19
C PHE A 165 -6.74 6.42 -13.58
N HIS A 166 -7.55 6.18 -14.62
CA HIS A 166 -7.10 6.08 -16.00
C HIS A 166 -7.31 7.37 -16.80
N SER A 167 -8.40 8.09 -16.56
CA SER A 167 -8.64 9.34 -17.28
C SER A 167 -7.65 10.42 -16.83
N PRO A 168 -7.35 11.43 -17.66
CA PRO A 168 -6.47 12.54 -17.27
C PRO A 168 -6.90 13.20 -15.95
N MET A 169 -8.21 13.36 -15.75
CA MET A 169 -8.77 13.91 -14.52
C MET A 169 -8.54 12.98 -13.32
N GLU A 170 -8.81 11.69 -13.47
CA GLU A 170 -8.61 10.75 -12.37
C GLU A 170 -7.13 10.61 -12.00
N LYS A 171 -6.20 10.70 -12.98
CA LYS A 171 -4.76 10.77 -12.69
C LYS A 171 -4.42 12.00 -11.83
N GLU A 172 -5.00 13.16 -12.10
CA GLU A 172 -4.83 14.37 -11.28
C GLU A 172 -5.39 14.16 -9.86
N ILE A 173 -6.56 13.52 -9.73
CA ILE A 173 -7.15 13.17 -8.44
C ILE A 173 -6.24 12.20 -7.67
N LEU A 174 -5.73 11.15 -8.31
CA LEU A 174 -4.79 10.20 -7.69
C LEU A 174 -3.56 10.92 -7.14
N GLY A 175 -2.99 11.87 -7.91
CA GLY A 175 -1.87 12.69 -7.45
C GLY A 175 -2.18 13.45 -6.16
N LYS A 176 -3.32 14.13 -6.11
CA LYS A 176 -3.77 14.86 -4.91
C LYS A 176 -4.06 13.92 -3.74
N LEU A 177 -4.66 12.76 -3.97
CA LEU A 177 -4.93 11.77 -2.93
C LEU A 177 -3.63 11.23 -2.31
N LEU A 178 -2.61 10.99 -3.14
CA LEU A 178 -1.28 10.57 -2.69
C LEU A 178 -0.59 11.68 -1.87
N GLU A 179 -0.64 12.92 -2.35
CA GLU A 179 -0.09 14.10 -1.66
C GLU A 179 -0.76 14.32 -0.29
N HIS A 180 -2.08 14.15 -0.21
CA HIS A 180 -2.84 14.24 1.05
C HIS A 180 -2.74 12.99 1.93
N LYS A 181 -1.86 12.03 1.61
CA LYS A 181 -1.67 10.77 2.34
C LYS A 181 -2.98 10.00 2.59
N CYS A 182 -3.89 10.03 1.62
CA CYS A 182 -5.16 9.30 1.71
C CYS A 182 -4.96 7.79 1.54
N SER A 183 -5.93 6.98 2.00
CA SER A 183 -5.93 5.54 1.72
C SER A 183 -6.60 5.23 0.39
N ILE A 184 -5.95 4.43 -0.46
CA ILE A 184 -6.32 4.28 -1.87
C ILE A 184 -6.37 2.80 -2.26
N ILE A 185 -7.45 2.38 -2.92
CA ILE A 185 -7.53 1.14 -3.68
C ILE A 185 -7.45 1.49 -5.16
N TRP A 186 -6.41 1.01 -5.82
CA TRP A 186 -6.15 1.28 -7.23
C TRP A 186 -6.38 0.02 -8.08
N CYS A 187 -7.15 0.15 -9.15
CA CYS A 187 -7.48 -0.91 -10.09
C CYS A 187 -6.89 -0.64 -11.49
N PRO A 188 -5.57 -0.80 -11.71
CA PRO A 188 -4.95 -0.51 -12.99
C PRO A 188 -5.40 -1.48 -14.10
N ALA A 189 -5.39 -0.98 -15.34
CA ALA A 189 -5.67 -1.74 -16.57
C ALA A 189 -4.58 -2.75 -16.93
N TRP A 190 -3.33 -2.47 -16.54
CA TRP A 190 -2.23 -3.41 -16.62
C TRP A 190 -2.18 -4.20 -15.31
N GLY A 191 -2.09 -5.53 -15.41
CA GLY A 191 -2.01 -6.40 -14.24
C GLY A 191 -0.82 -6.12 -13.31
N LEU A 192 -0.66 -6.93 -12.26
CA LEU A 192 0.34 -6.73 -11.20
C LEU A 192 1.80 -6.73 -11.70
N GLU A 193 2.06 -7.35 -12.85
CA GLU A 193 3.37 -7.33 -13.53
C GLU A 193 3.83 -5.91 -13.88
N GLY A 194 2.90 -5.01 -14.24
CA GLY A 194 3.22 -3.60 -14.50
C GLY A 194 3.58 -2.85 -13.23
N ALA A 195 2.88 -3.10 -12.13
CA ALA A 195 3.18 -2.50 -10.82
C ALA A 195 4.54 -2.99 -10.27
N ALA A 196 4.89 -4.26 -10.48
CA ALA A 196 6.19 -4.81 -10.13
C ALA A 196 7.33 -4.29 -11.03
N CYS A 197 7.07 -3.89 -12.28
CA CYS A 197 8.06 -3.20 -13.12
C CYS A 197 8.22 -1.72 -12.73
N MET A 198 7.12 -1.07 -12.32
CA MET A 198 7.11 0.30 -11.80
C MET A 198 7.93 0.46 -10.50
N SER A 199 8.07 -0.59 -9.68
CA SER A 199 8.91 -0.58 -8.49
C SER A 199 10.41 -0.77 -8.76
N ARG A 200 10.77 -1.35 -9.92
CA ARG A 200 12.16 -1.57 -10.34
C ARG A 200 12.83 -0.32 -10.91
N GLY A 201 12.08 0.76 -11.18
CA GLY A 201 12.58 1.90 -11.97
C GLY A 201 12.93 1.53 -13.42
N GLU A 202 12.52 0.34 -13.87
CA GLU A 202 12.79 -0.17 -15.21
C GLU A 202 11.74 0.33 -16.21
N ARG A 203 12.09 0.31 -17.52
CA ARG A 203 11.18 0.77 -18.58
C ARG A 203 10.00 -0.20 -18.70
N ALA A 204 8.86 0.15 -18.11
CA ALA A 204 7.58 -0.42 -18.54
C ALA A 204 7.39 -0.10 -20.02
N THR A 205 7.33 -1.14 -20.87
CA THR A 205 7.21 -1.04 -22.33
C THR A 205 5.83 -0.50 -22.79
N CYS A 206 4.88 -0.35 -21.86
CA CYS A 206 3.51 0.06 -22.13
C CYS A 206 3.17 1.53 -21.80
N MET A 207 4.13 2.36 -21.37
CA MET A 207 3.86 3.77 -21.03
C MET A 207 4.77 4.74 -21.81
N SER A 208 4.16 5.74 -22.46
CA SER A 208 4.81 6.78 -23.26
C SER A 208 5.92 7.51 -22.46
N ARG A 209 7.01 7.83 -23.18
CA ARG A 209 8.36 8.20 -22.69
C ARG A 209 8.48 9.45 -21.78
N GLY A 210 7.39 10.13 -21.40
CA GLY A 210 7.43 11.42 -20.69
C GLY A 210 6.87 11.48 -19.26
N GLU A 211 6.02 10.54 -18.83
CA GLU A 211 5.31 10.61 -17.53
C GLU A 211 6.06 9.90 -16.38
N ARG A 212 7.32 9.50 -16.59
CA ARG A 212 7.96 8.37 -15.91
C ARG A 212 8.68 8.68 -14.59
N ALA A 213 8.95 9.95 -14.26
CA ALA A 213 9.85 10.30 -13.15
C ALA A 213 9.16 10.93 -11.92
N THR A 214 7.99 11.55 -12.07
CA THR A 214 7.35 12.35 -11.00
C THR A 214 6.29 11.59 -10.19
N CYS A 215 5.75 10.49 -10.70
CA CYS A 215 4.68 9.72 -10.04
C CYS A 215 5.17 8.49 -9.25
N MET A 216 6.45 8.14 -9.33
CA MET A 216 6.98 6.88 -8.75
C MET A 216 7.26 6.94 -7.24
N SER A 217 7.61 8.11 -6.70
CA SER A 217 7.87 8.26 -5.25
C SER A 217 6.59 8.20 -4.40
N PRO A 218 5.47 8.84 -4.77
CA PRO A 218 4.28 8.87 -3.89
C PRO A 218 3.53 7.54 -3.81
N VAL A 219 3.49 6.76 -4.89
CA VAL A 219 2.84 5.43 -4.90
C VAL A 219 3.62 4.44 -4.04
N ARG A 220 4.96 4.47 -4.14
CA ARG A 220 5.84 3.67 -3.30
C ARG A 220 5.70 4.04 -1.83
N GLU A 221 5.73 5.34 -1.51
CA GLU A 221 5.51 5.84 -0.16
C GLU A 221 4.14 5.40 0.39
N ALA A 222 3.07 5.47 -0.42
CA ALA A 222 1.75 5.03 0.01
C ALA A 222 1.65 3.53 0.32
N LEU A 223 2.39 2.68 -0.42
CA LEU A 223 2.49 1.25 -0.12
C LEU A 223 3.33 0.99 1.13
N GLU A 224 4.47 1.66 1.29
CA GLU A 224 5.33 1.57 2.48
C GLU A 224 4.61 2.07 3.74
N GLU A 225 3.75 3.08 3.61
CA GLU A 225 2.92 3.59 4.70
C GLU A 225 1.65 2.75 4.95
N ASN A 226 1.48 1.63 4.23
CA ASN A 226 0.33 0.72 4.34
C ASN A 226 -1.02 1.40 4.05
N ARG A 227 -1.02 2.41 3.17
CA ARG A 227 -2.20 3.20 2.76
C ARG A 227 -2.70 2.85 1.37
N MET A 228 -2.13 1.84 0.73
CA MET A 228 -2.50 1.51 -0.65
C MET A 228 -2.75 0.01 -0.86
N LEU A 229 -3.75 -0.30 -1.68
CA LEU A 229 -4.07 -1.64 -2.19
C LEU A 229 -4.20 -1.56 -3.71
N ILE A 230 -3.48 -2.40 -4.45
CA ILE A 230 -3.56 -2.47 -5.91
C ILE A 230 -4.23 -3.78 -6.28
N LEU A 231 -5.32 -3.71 -7.06
CA LEU A 231 -6.09 -4.88 -7.49
C LEU A 231 -5.81 -5.25 -8.95
N GLU A 232 -5.65 -6.53 -9.19
CA GLU A 232 -5.52 -7.12 -10.52
C GLU A 232 -6.88 -7.32 -11.17
N MET A 233 -7.09 -6.68 -12.32
CA MET A 233 -8.29 -6.87 -13.13
C MET A 233 -8.12 -8.03 -14.10
N ARG A 234 -9.19 -8.84 -14.26
CA ARG A 234 -9.19 -10.04 -15.10
C ARG A 234 -9.00 -9.73 -16.59
N ASN A 235 -9.56 -8.61 -17.08
CA ASN A 235 -9.36 -8.17 -18.46
C ASN A 235 -8.21 -7.15 -18.55
N ARG A 236 -7.07 -7.60 -19.09
CA ARG A 236 -5.87 -6.80 -19.33
C ARG A 236 -5.88 -6.08 -20.69
N ALA A 237 -6.91 -6.28 -21.52
CA ALA A 237 -7.01 -5.61 -22.81
C ALA A 237 -7.15 -4.09 -22.61
N GLY A 238 -6.42 -3.29 -23.40
CA GLY A 238 -6.53 -1.83 -23.37
C GLY A 238 -7.75 -1.30 -24.10
N ASP A 239 -8.86 -2.06 -24.12
CA ASP A 239 -10.03 -1.79 -24.94
C ASP A 239 -11.19 -1.16 -24.15
N LEU A 240 -12.26 -0.83 -24.88
CA LEU A 240 -13.47 -0.24 -24.33
C LEU A 240 -14.13 -1.17 -23.30
N ALA A 241 -14.12 -2.48 -23.54
CA ALA A 241 -14.74 -3.50 -22.70
C ALA A 241 -14.03 -3.64 -21.35
N ALA A 242 -12.70 -3.54 -21.32
CA ALA A 242 -11.93 -3.54 -20.09
C ALA A 242 -12.17 -2.26 -19.27
N ALA A 243 -12.32 -1.11 -19.93
CA ALA A 243 -12.70 0.13 -19.25
C ALA A 243 -14.11 0.03 -18.63
N GLU A 244 -15.06 -0.56 -19.36
CA GLU A 244 -16.40 -0.81 -18.86
C GLU A 244 -16.41 -1.76 -17.65
N GLN A 245 -15.68 -2.87 -17.74
CA GLN A 245 -15.56 -3.85 -16.65
C GLN A 245 -14.97 -3.21 -15.38
N ARG A 246 -13.96 -2.34 -15.50
CA ARG A 246 -13.38 -1.62 -14.36
C ARG A 246 -14.38 -0.63 -13.74
N ASN A 247 -15.08 0.13 -14.57
CA ASN A 247 -16.10 1.06 -14.08
C ASN A 247 -17.20 0.31 -13.34
N ARG A 248 -17.70 -0.79 -13.93
CA ARG A 248 -18.67 -1.69 -13.30
C ARG A 248 -18.15 -2.22 -11.96
N PHE A 249 -16.91 -2.69 -11.91
CA PHE A 249 -16.29 -3.17 -10.68
C PHE A 249 -16.29 -2.12 -9.57
N VAL A 250 -15.92 -0.87 -9.88
CA VAL A 250 -15.94 0.24 -8.92
C VAL A 250 -17.37 0.56 -8.47
N LEU A 251 -18.34 0.58 -9.38
CA LEU A 251 -19.76 0.84 -9.06
C LEU A 251 -20.37 -0.22 -8.13
N GLU A 252 -20.03 -1.48 -8.34
CA GLU A 252 -20.51 -2.61 -7.53
C GLU A 252 -19.91 -2.59 -6.12
N HIS A 253 -18.58 -2.40 -6.01
CA HIS A 253 -17.85 -2.58 -4.75
C HIS A 253 -17.71 -1.30 -3.92
N ALA A 254 -18.05 -0.13 -4.46
CA ALA A 254 -18.05 1.11 -3.69
C ALA A 254 -19.33 1.26 -2.85
N ASP A 255 -19.17 1.77 -1.62
CA ASP A 255 -20.25 2.09 -0.69
C ASP A 255 -20.87 3.45 -1.00
N GLY A 256 -20.09 4.36 -1.58
CA GLY A 256 -20.56 5.63 -2.14
C GLY A 256 -19.79 5.97 -3.41
N LEU A 257 -20.33 6.86 -4.24
CA LEU A 257 -19.72 7.27 -5.50
C LEU A 257 -19.48 8.77 -5.51
N TRP A 258 -18.28 9.16 -5.90
CA TRP A 258 -17.95 10.53 -6.23
C TRP A 258 -17.66 10.63 -7.73
N LEU A 259 -18.54 11.36 -8.40
CA LEU A 259 -18.56 11.48 -9.85
C LEU A 259 -18.41 12.96 -10.23
N PRO A 260 -17.17 13.49 -10.32
CA PRO A 260 -16.95 14.91 -10.62
C PRO A 260 -17.62 15.36 -11.91
N HIS A 261 -17.69 14.46 -12.90
CA HIS A 261 -18.38 14.70 -14.15
C HIS A 261 -18.78 13.40 -14.82
N VAL A 262 -20.03 13.34 -15.29
CA VAL A 262 -20.58 12.26 -16.10
C VAL A 262 -21.15 12.86 -17.38
N ALA A 263 -20.70 12.36 -18.53
CA ALA A 263 -21.25 12.79 -19.82
C ALA A 263 -22.62 12.11 -20.06
N PRO A 264 -23.71 12.86 -20.31
CA PRO A 264 -25.03 12.29 -20.59
C PRO A 264 -24.99 11.33 -21.78
N GLY A 265 -25.58 10.15 -21.64
CA GLY A 265 -25.61 9.11 -22.68
C GLY A 265 -24.27 8.41 -22.91
N GLY A 266 -23.22 8.76 -22.18
CA GLY A 266 -21.92 8.10 -22.20
C GLY A 266 -21.92 6.75 -21.50
N MET A 267 -20.82 5.99 -21.64
CA MET A 267 -20.67 4.66 -21.01
C MET A 267 -20.96 4.69 -19.50
N LEU A 268 -20.39 5.67 -18.78
CA LEU A 268 -20.54 5.77 -17.33
C LEU A 268 -22.00 6.05 -16.92
N ASP A 269 -22.69 6.95 -17.62
CA ASP A 269 -24.12 7.25 -17.39
C ASP A 269 -25.00 6.00 -17.59
N ARG A 270 -24.73 5.23 -18.65
CA ARG A 270 -25.47 3.98 -18.92
C ARG A 270 -25.25 2.94 -17.82
N LEU A 271 -23.99 2.74 -17.40
CA LEU A 271 -23.66 1.78 -16.33
C LEU A 271 -24.31 2.15 -14.99
N ILE A 272 -24.35 3.44 -14.65
CA ILE A 272 -24.98 3.91 -13.41
C ILE A 272 -26.47 3.56 -13.40
N ARG A 273 -27.17 3.79 -14.51
CA ARG A 273 -28.60 3.47 -14.65
C ARG A 273 -28.85 1.96 -14.65
N GLU A 274 -28.03 1.20 -15.39
CA GLU A 274 -28.14 -0.26 -15.48
C GLU A 274 -27.98 -0.93 -14.10
N LEU A 275 -27.03 -0.46 -13.30
CA LEU A 275 -26.73 -1.02 -11.97
C LEU A 275 -27.57 -0.39 -10.84
N GLY A 276 -28.44 0.57 -11.14
CA GLY A 276 -29.22 1.31 -10.12
C GLY A 276 -28.34 2.04 -9.10
N ALA A 277 -27.14 2.48 -9.50
CA ALA A 277 -26.13 3.03 -8.58
C ALA A 277 -26.37 4.50 -8.20
N GLU A 278 -27.47 5.11 -8.65
CA GLU A 278 -27.81 6.52 -8.42
C GLU A 278 -27.90 6.87 -6.93
N GLY A 279 -28.43 5.96 -6.11
CA GLY A 279 -28.54 6.15 -4.66
C GLY A 279 -27.20 6.16 -3.91
N LYS A 280 -26.11 5.78 -4.56
CA LYS A 280 -24.75 5.82 -3.98
C LYS A 280 -24.05 7.15 -4.23
N ILE A 281 -24.57 8.01 -5.11
CA ILE A 281 -23.90 9.23 -5.54
C ILE A 281 -23.88 10.24 -4.40
N LYS A 282 -22.67 10.66 -3.99
CA LYS A 282 -22.45 11.71 -3.00
C LYS A 282 -22.16 13.02 -3.73
N SER A 283 -22.97 14.03 -3.44
CA SER A 283 -22.81 15.41 -3.91
C SER A 283 -21.66 16.13 -3.23
#